data_AF-A0A1H4B8W1-F1
#
_entry.id   AF-A0A1H4B8W1-F1
#
_cell.length_a   1.000
_cell.length_b   1.000
_cell.length_c   1.000
_cell.angle_alpha   90.00
_cell.angle_beta   90.00
_cell.angle_gamma   90.00
#
_symmetry.space_group_name_H-M   'P 1'
#
loop_
_entity.id
_entity.type
_entity.pdbx_description
1 polymer ?
#
loop_
_entity_poly.entity_id
_entity_poly.type
_entity_poly.pdbx_seq_one_letter_code
_entity_poly.pdbx_strand_id
1 'polypeptide(L)'
;MAPIKRSEYLKPLSREHHYSLLFGWKLRQGISRGVSIDRMVDYIRYFELHMLIPHFKEEETCLFIYSDSPYVQQALDEHRHILSIIATMKVEPGTTHYADLEALASLVDSHVRFEERQLFPYFEQNLTQAQLEAVAAAIKDGPAVGDDFEDNFWESPKN
;
A
#
# COMPACT_ATOMS: atom_id res chain seq x y z
N MET A 1 -14.09 1.28 -9.58
CA MET A 1 -14.27 -0.10 -9.11
C MET A 1 -15.46 -0.14 -8.16
N ALA A 2 -16.26 -1.20 -8.17
CA ALA A 2 -17.30 -1.35 -7.16
C ALA A 2 -16.63 -1.57 -5.78
N PRO A 3 -17.11 -0.93 -4.69
CA PRO A 3 -16.59 -1.17 -3.36
C PRO A 3 -16.78 -2.65 -2.99
N ILE A 4 -15.70 -3.34 -2.58
CA ILE A 4 -15.86 -4.68 -2.04
C ILE A 4 -16.19 -4.54 -0.56
N LYS A 5 -17.27 -5.20 -0.13
CA LYS A 5 -17.67 -5.19 1.27
C LYS A 5 -16.81 -6.19 2.04
N ARG A 6 -15.96 -5.70 2.93
CA ARG A 6 -15.11 -6.53 3.78
C ARG A 6 -15.78 -6.85 5.12
N SER A 7 -15.44 -7.99 5.73
CA SER A 7 -15.85 -8.29 7.10
C SER A 7 -15.32 -7.22 8.05
N GLU A 8 -16.02 -7.00 9.16
CA GLU A 8 -15.59 -5.99 10.15
C GLU A 8 -14.21 -6.30 10.74
N TYR A 9 -13.74 -7.56 10.67
CA TYR A 9 -12.42 -7.98 11.17
C TYR A 9 -11.25 -7.48 10.32
N LEU A 10 -11.39 -7.52 8.98
CA LEU A 10 -10.33 -7.09 8.06
C LEU A 10 -10.55 -5.67 7.51
N LYS A 11 -11.68 -5.06 7.84
CA LYS A 11 -12.03 -3.70 7.44
C LYS A 11 -10.97 -2.64 7.82
N PRO A 12 -10.27 -2.72 8.97
CA PRO A 12 -9.18 -1.79 9.28
C PRO A 12 -8.07 -1.83 8.22
N LEU A 13 -7.53 -3.01 7.89
CA LEU A 13 -6.51 -3.19 6.84
C LEU A 13 -7.02 -2.72 5.47
N SER A 14 -8.25 -3.10 5.10
CA SER A 14 -8.88 -2.64 3.85
C SER A 14 -9.07 -1.12 3.77
N ARG A 15 -9.16 -0.40 4.90
CA ARG A 15 -9.25 1.07 4.88
C ARG A 15 -7.91 1.68 4.49
N GLU A 16 -6.80 1.09 4.92
CA GLU A 16 -5.46 1.59 4.62
C GLU A 16 -5.12 1.44 3.13
N HIS A 17 -5.65 0.41 2.47
CA HIS A 17 -5.58 0.25 1.01
C HIS A 17 -6.11 1.45 0.23
N HIS A 18 -7.04 2.23 0.79
CA HIS A 18 -7.47 3.47 0.15
C HIS A 18 -6.30 4.44 -0.06
N TYR A 19 -5.41 4.56 0.93
CA TYR A 19 -4.24 5.42 0.84
C TYR A 19 -3.21 4.87 -0.13
N SER A 20 -3.01 3.54 -0.19
CA SER A 20 -2.12 2.89 -1.18
C SER A 20 -2.59 3.12 -2.62
N LEU A 21 -3.91 3.08 -2.86
CA LEU A 21 -4.48 3.43 -4.18
C LEU A 21 -4.35 4.94 -4.47
N LEU A 22 -4.52 5.78 -3.44
CA LEU A 22 -4.33 7.23 -3.59
C LEU A 22 -2.87 7.57 -3.89
N PHE A 23 -1.91 6.87 -3.30
CA PHE A 23 -0.49 6.98 -3.63
C PHE A 23 -0.24 6.74 -5.13
N GLY A 24 -0.76 5.63 -5.66
CA GLY A 24 -0.66 5.34 -7.10
C GLY A 24 -1.33 6.41 -7.96
N TRP A 25 -2.46 6.97 -7.54
CA TRP A 25 -3.10 8.09 -8.24
C TRP A 25 -2.25 9.38 -8.17
N LYS A 26 -1.68 9.72 -7.00
CA LYS A 26 -0.87 10.93 -6.79
C LYS A 26 0.38 10.92 -7.67
N LEU A 27 1.09 9.79 -7.74
CA LEU A 27 2.22 9.63 -8.67
C LEU A 27 1.82 9.90 -10.12
N ARG A 28 0.70 9.33 -10.56
CA ARG A 28 0.17 9.56 -11.92
C ARG A 28 -0.19 11.02 -12.17
N GLN A 29 -0.73 11.72 -11.18
CA GLN A 29 -0.97 13.16 -11.29
C GLN A 29 0.35 13.92 -11.48
N GLY A 30 1.36 13.63 -10.67
CA GLY A 30 2.68 14.25 -10.80
C GLY A 30 3.31 14.03 -12.17
N ILE A 31 3.26 12.79 -12.69
CA ILE A 31 3.73 12.45 -14.04
C ILE A 31 2.97 13.26 -15.10
N SER A 32 1.64 13.27 -15.05
CA SER A 32 0.80 13.97 -16.04
C SER A 32 1.03 15.49 -16.07
N ARG A 33 1.46 16.05 -14.93
CA ARG A 33 1.72 17.49 -14.75
C ARG A 33 3.18 17.87 -15.01
N GLY A 34 4.06 16.91 -15.31
CA GLY A 34 5.48 17.17 -15.49
C GLY A 34 6.19 17.60 -14.20
N VAL A 35 5.73 17.12 -13.04
CA VAL A 35 6.37 17.40 -11.74
C VAL A 35 7.78 16.81 -11.73
N SER A 36 8.72 17.46 -11.06
CA SER A 36 10.09 16.94 -10.95
C SER A 36 10.10 15.56 -10.29
N ILE A 37 10.96 14.68 -10.79
CA ILE A 37 11.11 13.32 -10.26
C ILE A 37 11.50 13.36 -8.79
N ASP A 38 12.40 14.26 -8.41
CA ASP A 38 12.85 14.41 -7.02
C ASP A 38 11.68 14.65 -6.03
N ARG A 39 10.70 15.50 -6.39
CA ARG A 39 9.52 15.76 -5.56
C ARG A 39 8.67 14.50 -5.37
N MET A 40 8.49 13.72 -6.44
CA MET A 40 7.76 12.46 -6.37
C MET A 40 8.53 11.39 -5.59
N VAL A 41 9.86 11.36 -5.71
CA VAL A 41 10.72 10.46 -4.92
C VAL A 41 10.68 10.83 -3.43
N ASP A 42 10.65 12.11 -3.08
CA ASP A 42 10.48 12.56 -1.69
C ASP A 42 9.12 12.14 -1.11
N TYR A 43 8.06 12.22 -1.92
CA TYR A 43 6.76 11.67 -1.54
C TYR A 43 6.78 10.16 -1.37
N ILE A 44 7.44 9.42 -2.27
CA ILE A 44 7.62 7.96 -2.14
C ILE A 44 8.33 7.61 -0.83
N ARG A 45 9.40 8.34 -0.49
CA ARG A 45 10.14 8.14 0.77
C ARG A 45 9.25 8.38 1.99
N TYR A 46 8.45 9.45 1.97
CA TYR A 46 7.49 9.73 3.03
C TYR A 46 6.46 8.59 3.14
N PHE A 47 5.84 8.20 2.02
CA PHE A 47 4.77 7.21 1.98
C PHE A 47 5.26 5.81 2.37
N GLU A 48 6.48 5.45 1.96
CA GLU A 48 7.16 4.22 2.37
C GLU A 48 7.23 4.11 3.90
N LEU A 49 7.73 5.15 4.56
CA LEU A 49 7.99 5.14 6.01
C LEU A 49 6.72 5.25 6.85
N HIS A 50 5.75 6.05 6.41
CA HIS A 50 4.57 6.38 7.22
C HIS A 50 3.36 5.50 6.91
N MET A 51 3.29 4.90 5.72
CA MET A 51 2.12 4.16 5.26
C MET A 51 2.47 2.72 4.88
N LEU A 52 3.36 2.48 3.90
CA LEU A 52 3.62 1.11 3.40
C LEU A 52 4.25 0.19 4.45
N ILE A 53 5.35 0.61 5.08
CA ILE A 53 6.06 -0.25 6.05
C ILE A 53 5.18 -0.58 7.27
N PRO A 54 4.46 0.39 7.89
CA PRO A 54 3.54 0.08 8.97
C PRO A 54 2.44 -0.89 8.55
N HIS A 55 1.82 -0.66 7.39
CA HIS A 55 0.77 -1.50 6.84
C HIS A 55 1.23 -2.94 6.61
N PHE A 56 2.31 -3.13 5.83
CA PHE A 56 2.88 -4.45 5.56
C PHE A 56 3.23 -5.19 6.85
N LYS A 57 3.83 -4.49 7.81
CA LYS A 57 4.17 -5.10 9.10
C LYS A 57 2.93 -5.55 9.87
N GLU A 58 1.86 -4.78 9.83
CA GLU A 58 0.61 -5.15 10.49
C GLU A 58 0.00 -6.39 9.85
N GLU A 59 -0.09 -6.45 8.53
CA GLU A 59 -0.56 -7.64 7.81
C GLU A 59 0.29 -8.87 8.12
N GLU A 60 1.61 -8.72 8.05
CA GLU A 60 2.57 -9.79 8.28
C GLU A 60 2.49 -10.36 9.71
N THR A 61 2.27 -9.49 10.70
CA THR A 61 2.32 -9.88 12.13
C THR A 61 0.96 -10.19 12.73
N CYS A 62 -0.12 -9.64 12.17
CA CYS A 62 -1.48 -9.81 12.69
C CYS A 62 -2.31 -10.79 11.88
N LEU A 63 -2.09 -10.91 10.56
CA LEU A 63 -2.93 -11.72 9.68
C LEU A 63 -2.16 -12.91 9.06
N PHE A 64 -0.99 -12.66 8.48
CA PHE A 64 -0.27 -13.67 7.70
C PHE A 64 0.27 -14.81 8.56
N ILE A 65 0.46 -14.58 9.86
CA ILE A 65 0.85 -15.62 10.84
C ILE A 65 -0.11 -16.82 10.90
N TYR A 66 -1.34 -16.66 10.42
CA TYR A 66 -2.35 -17.71 10.47
C TYR A 66 -2.34 -18.64 9.26
N SER A 67 -1.50 -18.41 8.24
CA SER A 67 -1.46 -19.26 7.06
C SER A 67 -0.15 -19.20 6.28
N ASP A 68 0.38 -20.35 5.87
CA ASP A 68 1.53 -20.45 4.95
C ASP A 68 1.08 -20.65 3.47
N SER A 69 -0.11 -20.17 3.11
CA SER A 69 -0.66 -20.39 1.78
C SER A 69 0.20 -19.74 0.67
N PRO A 70 0.09 -20.22 -0.59
CA PRO A 70 0.74 -19.56 -1.72
C PRO A 70 0.37 -18.07 -1.86
N TYR A 71 -0.84 -17.67 -1.45
CA TYR A 71 -1.25 -16.27 -1.47
C TYR A 71 -0.47 -15.42 -0.45
N VAL A 72 -0.17 -15.97 0.73
CA VAL A 72 0.65 -15.27 1.73
C VAL A 72 2.09 -15.15 1.25
N GLN A 73 2.64 -16.21 0.65
CA GLN A 73 3.99 -16.15 0.08
C GLN A 73 4.07 -15.10 -1.04
N GLN A 74 3.06 -15.04 -1.92
CA GLN A 74 2.96 -13.99 -2.94
C GLN A 74 2.92 -12.59 -2.34
N ALA A 75 2.10 -12.33 -1.32
CA ALA A 75 2.04 -11.02 -0.66
C ALA A 75 3.39 -10.61 -0.08
N LEU A 76 4.05 -11.53 0.64
CA LEU A 76 5.38 -11.31 1.22
C LEU A 76 6.46 -11.04 0.14
N ASP A 77 6.40 -11.73 -1.00
CA ASP A 77 7.28 -11.47 -2.13
C ASP A 77 7.01 -10.10 -2.77
N GLU A 78 5.74 -9.72 -2.94
CA GLU A 78 5.33 -8.43 -3.44
C GLU A 78 5.75 -7.28 -2.50
N HIS A 79 5.60 -7.43 -1.17
CA HIS A 79 6.10 -6.47 -0.17
C HIS A 79 7.60 -6.22 -0.35
N ARG A 80 8.40 -7.30 -0.39
CA ARG A 80 9.85 -7.22 -0.58
C ARG A 80 10.20 -6.56 -1.92
N HIS A 81 9.46 -6.88 -2.97
CA HIS A 81 9.70 -6.32 -4.30
C HIS A 81 9.42 -4.82 -4.37
N ILE A 82 8.28 -4.38 -3.82
CA ILE A 82 7.91 -2.95 -3.72
C ILE A 82 8.99 -2.18 -2.96
N LEU A 83 9.38 -2.65 -1.77
CA LEU A 83 10.41 -1.98 -0.96
C LEU A 83 11.78 -1.96 -1.65
N SER A 84 12.13 -3.02 -2.39
CA SER A 84 13.38 -3.06 -3.18
C SER A 84 13.40 -2.00 -4.27
N ILE A 85 12.31 -1.83 -5.04
CA ILE A 85 12.20 -0.78 -6.07
C ILE A 85 12.36 0.61 -5.44
N ILE A 86 11.68 0.86 -4.31
CA ILE A 86 11.78 2.13 -3.59
C ILE A 86 13.22 2.37 -3.10
N ALA A 87 13.89 1.34 -2.59
CA ALA A 87 15.29 1.43 -2.16
C ALA A 87 16.22 1.81 -3.33
N THR A 88 16.04 1.22 -4.51
CA THR A 88 16.82 1.57 -5.71
C THR A 88 16.63 3.04 -6.10
N MET A 89 15.39 3.54 -6.12
CA MET A 89 15.09 4.96 -6.40
C MET A 89 15.76 5.92 -5.40
N LYS A 90 16.00 5.47 -4.16
CA LYS A 90 16.63 6.29 -3.11
C LYS A 90 18.15 6.38 -3.23
N VAL A 91 18.80 5.30 -3.66
CA VAL A 91 20.27 5.16 -3.67
C VAL A 91 20.90 5.72 -4.95
N GLU A 92 20.14 5.81 -6.04
CA GLU A 92 20.62 6.31 -7.34
C GLU A 92 19.90 7.60 -7.79
N PRO A 93 20.17 8.75 -7.15
CA PRO A 93 19.58 10.02 -7.58
C PRO A 93 19.87 10.30 -9.06
N GLY A 94 18.84 10.67 -9.82
CA GLY A 94 18.94 11.01 -11.25
C GLY A 94 18.85 9.84 -12.23
N THR A 95 18.71 8.59 -11.77
CA THR A 95 18.46 7.42 -12.64
C THR A 95 16.98 7.04 -12.74
N THR A 96 16.15 7.52 -11.82
CA THR A 96 14.71 7.31 -11.85
C THR A 96 14.07 8.12 -12.97
N HIS A 97 13.15 7.48 -13.72
CA HIS A 97 12.36 8.07 -14.79
C HIS A 97 10.86 7.98 -14.48
N TYR A 98 10.02 8.72 -15.21
CA TYR A 98 8.56 8.62 -15.07
C TYR A 98 8.02 7.22 -15.30
N ALA A 99 8.66 6.42 -16.17
CA ALA A 99 8.29 5.03 -16.39
C ALA A 99 8.44 4.18 -15.12
N ASP A 100 9.47 4.44 -14.31
CA ASP A 100 9.70 3.71 -13.06
C ASP A 100 8.67 4.08 -11.98
N LEU A 101 8.29 5.36 -11.92
CA LEU A 101 7.23 5.84 -11.04
C LEU A 101 5.86 5.24 -11.41
N GLU A 102 5.55 5.15 -12.71
CA GLU A 102 4.33 4.51 -13.21
C GLU A 102 4.32 3.01 -12.91
N ALA A 103 5.47 2.35 -13.07
CA ALA A 103 5.63 0.93 -12.73
C ALA A 103 5.40 0.69 -11.23
N LEU A 104 5.96 1.51 -10.34
CA LEU A 104 5.72 1.42 -8.90
C LEU A 104 4.23 1.65 -8.55
N ALA A 105 3.60 2.68 -9.12
CA ALA A 105 2.18 2.95 -8.92
C ALA A 105 1.30 1.77 -9.36
N SER A 106 1.62 1.16 -10.50
CA SER A 106 0.89 0.01 -11.04
C SER A 106 1.11 -1.26 -10.24
N LEU A 107 2.31 -1.45 -9.70
CA LEU A 107 2.65 -2.57 -8.82
C LEU A 107 1.84 -2.50 -7.51
N VAL A 108 1.83 -1.34 -6.85
CA VAL A 108 1.05 -1.13 -5.61
C VAL A 108 -0.46 -1.30 -5.87
N ASP A 109 -0.99 -0.77 -6.97
CA ASP A 109 -2.40 -0.98 -7.33
C ASP A 109 -2.73 -2.46 -7.57
N SER A 110 -1.81 -3.21 -8.16
CA SER A 110 -1.99 -4.64 -8.46
C SER A 110 -1.94 -5.48 -7.19
N HIS A 111 -1.01 -5.17 -6.29
CA HIS A 111 -0.87 -5.77 -4.98
C HIS A 111 -2.15 -5.59 -4.13
N VAL A 112 -2.61 -4.34 -3.96
CA VAL A 112 -3.88 -4.04 -3.24
C VAL A 112 -5.06 -4.79 -3.85
N ARG A 113 -5.15 -4.87 -5.18
CA ARG A 113 -6.22 -5.62 -5.85
C ARG A 113 -6.14 -7.12 -5.60
N PHE A 114 -4.94 -7.67 -5.58
CA PHE A 114 -4.70 -9.07 -5.27
C PHE A 114 -5.17 -9.37 -3.84
N GLU A 115 -4.78 -8.54 -2.87
CA GLU A 115 -5.14 -8.77 -1.48
C GLU A 115 -6.64 -8.70 -1.25
N GLU A 116 -7.26 -7.63 -1.74
CA GLU A 116 -8.71 -7.42 -1.61
C GLU A 116 -9.55 -8.50 -2.29
N ARG A 117 -9.06 -9.10 -3.38
CA ARG A 117 -9.88 -10.02 -4.21
C ARG A 117 -9.54 -11.48 -4.02
N GLN A 118 -8.37 -11.79 -3.49
CA GLN A 118 -7.88 -13.16 -3.38
C GLN A 118 -7.45 -13.46 -1.95
N LEU A 119 -6.51 -12.70 -1.39
CA LEU A 119 -5.93 -13.01 -0.09
C LEU A 119 -6.90 -12.82 1.08
N PHE A 120 -7.54 -11.66 1.18
CA PHE A 120 -8.47 -11.37 2.27
C PHE A 120 -9.71 -12.29 2.21
N PRO A 121 -10.35 -12.52 1.04
CA PRO A 121 -11.38 -13.54 0.93
C PRO A 121 -10.92 -14.94 1.32
N TYR A 122 -9.66 -15.30 1.02
CA TYR A 122 -9.09 -16.57 1.46
C TYR A 122 -9.04 -16.65 2.99
N PHE A 123 -8.58 -15.61 3.68
CA PHE A 123 -8.59 -15.59 5.15
C PHE A 123 -10.01 -15.64 5.73
N GLU A 124 -10.95 -14.85 5.19
CA GLU A 124 -12.36 -14.84 5.64
C GLU A 124 -13.03 -16.23 5.50
N GLN A 125 -12.59 -17.05 4.55
CA GLN A 125 -13.13 -18.39 4.32
C GLN A 125 -12.44 -19.49 5.14
N ASN A 126 -11.16 -19.31 5.50
CA ASN A 126 -10.34 -20.37 6.09
C ASN A 126 -10.04 -20.15 7.58
N LEU A 127 -10.16 -18.91 8.09
CA LEU A 127 -9.98 -18.64 9.50
C LEU A 127 -11.26 -18.92 10.29
N THR A 128 -11.08 -19.48 11.48
CA THR A 128 -12.17 -19.59 12.45
C THR A 128 -12.57 -18.21 12.97
N GLN A 129 -13.81 -18.11 13.46
CA GLN A 129 -14.32 -16.89 14.09
C GLN A 129 -13.40 -16.35 15.20
N ALA A 130 -12.87 -17.24 16.06
CA ALA A 130 -11.95 -16.85 17.14
C ALA A 130 -10.61 -16.31 16.62
N GLN A 131 -10.12 -16.83 15.49
CA GLN A 131 -8.91 -16.29 14.84
C GLN A 131 -9.19 -14.92 14.21
N LEU A 132 -10.33 -14.74 13.53
CA LEU A 132 -10.73 -13.44 12.97
C LEU A 132 -10.91 -12.37 14.06
N GLU A 133 -11.47 -12.74 15.22
CA GLU A 133 -11.55 -11.85 16.39
C GLU A 133 -10.17 -11.50 16.93
N ALA A 134 -9.24 -12.47 16.99
CA ALA A 134 -7.87 -12.23 17.42
C ALA A 134 -7.11 -11.31 16.45
N VAL A 135 -7.31 -11.49 15.14
CA VAL A 135 -6.79 -10.58 14.10
C VAL A 135 -7.31 -9.16 14.35
N ALA A 136 -8.62 -8.99 14.47
CA ALA A 136 -9.24 -7.69 14.67
C ALA A 136 -8.79 -7.00 15.97
N ALA A 137 -8.51 -7.76 17.02
CA ALA A 137 -8.00 -7.24 18.29
C ALA A 137 -6.50 -6.90 18.24
N ALA A 138 -5.74 -7.54 17.35
CA ALA A 138 -4.31 -7.30 17.16
C ALA A 138 -4.02 -6.11 16.24
N ILE A 139 -4.87 -5.88 15.24
CA ILE A 139 -4.82 -4.72 14.36
C ILE A 139 -5.06 -3.46 15.19
N LYS A 140 -4.16 -2.49 15.06
CA LYS A 140 -4.34 -1.18 15.67
C LYS A 140 -5.26 -0.35 14.78
N ASP A 141 -5.93 0.64 15.37
CA ASP A 141 -6.48 1.69 14.53
C ASP A 141 -5.31 2.32 13.75
N GLY A 142 -5.40 2.29 12.42
CA GLY A 142 -4.42 2.86 11.50
C GLY A 142 -4.08 4.32 11.81
N PRO A 143 -3.13 4.94 11.08
CA PRO A 143 -2.69 6.30 11.38
C PRO A 143 -3.89 7.26 11.54
N ALA A 144 -3.95 7.94 12.70
CA ALA A 144 -5.05 8.83 13.08
C ALA A 144 -5.20 10.04 12.15
N VAL A 145 -4.17 10.31 11.36
CA VAL A 145 -4.09 11.39 10.37
C VAL A 145 -3.73 10.72 9.04
N GLY A 146 -4.48 11.01 7.98
CA GLY A 146 -4.17 10.52 6.63
C GLY A 146 -2.85 11.08 6.10
N ASP A 147 -2.58 10.87 4.82
CA ASP A 147 -1.41 11.42 4.11
C ASP A 147 -1.28 12.94 4.31
N ASP A 148 -0.34 13.35 5.16
CA ASP A 148 -0.08 14.73 5.59
C ASP A 148 1.16 15.34 4.91
N PHE A 149 1.61 14.73 3.81
CA PHE A 149 2.76 15.22 3.06
C PHE A 149 2.53 16.65 2.55
N GLU A 150 3.41 17.57 2.97
CA GLU A 150 3.22 19.02 2.75
C GLU A 150 3.24 19.40 1.26
N ASP A 151 4.07 18.72 0.47
CA ASP A 151 4.22 19.00 -0.95
C ASP A 151 3.12 18.31 -1.78
N ASN A 152 1.97 18.98 -1.85
CA ASN A 152 0.76 18.55 -2.56
C ASN A 152 0.89 18.63 -4.10
N PHE A 153 1.94 18.05 -4.68
CA PHE A 153 2.26 18.16 -6.11
C PHE A 153 1.19 17.59 -7.05
N TRP A 154 0.29 16.75 -6.53
CA TRP A 154 -0.83 16.16 -7.26
C TRP A 154 -2.01 17.14 -7.45
N GLU A 155 -2.09 18.19 -6.63
CA GLU A 155 -3.14 19.20 -6.74
C GLU A 155 -2.90 20.12 -7.94
N SER A 156 -3.98 20.67 -8.49
CA SER A 156 -3.85 21.75 -9.46
C SER A 156 -3.29 23.00 -8.77
N PRO A 157 -2.45 23.81 -9.44
CA PRO A 157 -2.04 25.10 -8.91
C PRO A 157 -3.29 25.90 -8.52
N LYS A 158 -3.32 26.41 -7.28
CA LYS A 158 -4.34 27.38 -6.89
C LYS A 158 -4.09 28.65 -7.69
N ASN A 159 -5.01 28.96 -8.61
CA ASN A 159 -5.03 30.24 -9.33
C ASN A 159 -5.13 31.42 -8.36
#